data_AF-A0A658NL93-F1
#
_entry.id   AF-A0A658NL93-F1
#
_cell.length_a   1.000
_cell.length_b   1.000
_cell.length_c   1.000
_cell.angle_alpha   90.00
_cell.angle_beta   90.00
_cell.angle_gamma   90.00
#
_symmetry.space_group_name_H-M   'P 1'
#
loop_
_entity.id
_entity.type
_entity.pdbx_description
1 polymer ?
#
loop_
_entity_poly.entity_id
_entity_poly.type
_entity_poly.pdbx_seq_one_letter_code
_entity_poly.pdbx_strand_id
1 'polypeptide(L)' 'VTKDVPPYAIVGGVPAKIIKYRFPQEQIDKLLALKLYDLDEKQILKIREYLQTDDIDALSTHIENLRIL' A
#
# COMPACT_ATOMS: atom_id res chain seq x y z
N VAL A 1 9.15 12.95 -15.15
CA VAL A 1 8.15 13.35 -14.12
C VAL A 1 8.57 14.71 -13.59
N THR A 2 7.76 15.74 -13.76
CA THR A 2 8.11 17.14 -13.44
C THR A 2 7.24 17.75 -12.33
N LYS A 3 6.32 16.98 -11.77
CA LYS A 3 5.41 17.34 -10.66
C LYS A 3 5.36 16.19 -9.68
N ASP A 4 4.91 16.47 -8.46
CA ASP A 4 4.69 15.44 -7.44
C ASP A 4 3.71 14.37 -7.93
N VAL A 5 3.98 13.13 -7.54
CA VAL A 5 3.16 11.95 -7.89
C VAL A 5 2.42 11.53 -6.62
N PRO A 6 1.07 11.55 -6.62
CA PRO A 6 0.30 11.07 -5.48
C PRO A 6 0.61 9.60 -5.15
N PRO A 7 0.50 9.19 -3.88
CA PRO A 7 0.66 7.79 -3.50
C PRO A 7 -0.20 6.87 -4.36
N TYR A 8 0.39 5.76 -4.81
CA TYR A 8 -0.27 4.75 -5.64
C TYR A 8 -0.82 5.24 -6.98
N ALA A 9 -0.47 6.46 -7.45
CA ALA A 9 -0.79 6.90 -8.80
C ALA A 9 0.13 6.25 -9.84
N ILE A 10 -0.45 5.82 -10.96
CA ILE A 10 0.26 5.42 -12.17
C ILE A 10 0.32 6.65 -13.08
N VAL A 11 1.51 7.10 -13.44
CA VAL A 11 1.74 8.27 -14.29
C VAL A 11 2.51 7.90 -15.56
N GLY A 12 2.34 8.66 -16.64
CA GLY A 12 3.09 8.47 -17.89
C GLY A 12 3.00 9.65 -18.86
N GLY A 13 3.87 9.66 -19.87
CA GLY A 13 3.96 10.73 -20.88
C GLY A 13 5.05 11.78 -20.61
N VAL A 14 5.25 12.69 -21.57
CA VAL A 14 6.18 13.83 -21.49
C VAL A 14 5.45 15.12 -21.88
N PRO A 15 4.99 15.95 -20.91
CA PRO A 15 5.11 15.76 -19.46
C PRO A 15 4.17 14.66 -18.92
N ALA A 16 4.52 14.09 -17.77
CA ALA A 16 3.78 13.00 -17.15
C ALA A 16 2.39 13.47 -16.65
N LYS A 17 1.36 12.66 -16.90
CA LYS A 17 -0.01 12.83 -16.39
C LYS A 17 -0.44 11.58 -15.62
N ILE A 18 -1.37 11.73 -14.67
CA ILE A 18 -2.02 10.60 -13.99
C ILE A 18 -2.82 9.80 -15.02
N ILE A 19 -2.54 8.50 -15.11
CA ILE A 19 -3.25 7.53 -15.95
C ILE A 19 -4.41 6.92 -15.14
N LYS A 20 -4.09 6.40 -13.95
CA LYS A 20 -5.05 5.84 -12.98
C LYS A 20 -4.38 5.65 -11.61
N TYR A 21 -5.14 5.26 -10.61
CA TYR A 21 -4.61 4.76 -9.34
C TYR A 21 -4.50 3.23 -9.36
N ARG A 22 -3.54 2.67 -8.61
CA ARG A 22 -3.34 1.22 -8.48
C ARG A 22 -4.50 0.54 -7.76
N PHE A 23 -5.14 1.25 -6.83
CA PHE A 23 -6.23 0.79 -5.97
C PHE A 23 -7.32 1.87 -5.85
N PRO A 24 -8.54 1.51 -5.42
CA PRO A 24 -9.55 2.47 -4.97
C PRO A 24 -9.01 3.37 -3.83
N GLN A 25 -9.53 4.60 -3.74
CA GLN A 25 -9.04 5.58 -2.76
C GLN A 25 -9.11 5.05 -1.31
N GLU A 26 -10.19 4.37 -0.93
CA GLU A 26 -10.34 3.80 0.42
C GLU A 26 -9.22 2.79 0.75
N GLN A 27 -8.84 1.96 -0.22
CA GLN A 27 -7.75 0.99 -0.05
C GLN A 27 -6.38 1.69 0.02
N ILE A 28 -6.18 2.78 -0.71
CA ILE A 28 -4.98 3.62 -0.60
C ILE A 28 -4.87 4.20 0.82
N ASP A 29 -5.96 4.73 1.35
CA ASP A 29 -6.00 5.32 2.69
C ASP A 29 -5.68 4.27 3.76
N LYS A 30 -6.23 3.05 3.63
CA LYS A 30 -5.88 1.88 4.48
C LYS A 30 -4.39 1.56 4.38
N LEU A 31 -3.84 1.39 3.18
CA LEU A 31 -2.43 1.06 2.96
C LEU A 31 -1.47 2.11 3.55
N LEU A 32 -1.80 3.40 3.40
CA LEU A 32 -1.01 4.49 3.98
C LEU A 32 -1.06 4.48 5.51
N ALA A 33 -2.23 4.21 6.10
CA ALA A 33 -2.40 4.10 7.54
C ALA A 33 -1.65 2.90 8.15
N LEU A 34 -1.48 1.82 7.38
CA LEU A 34 -0.73 0.64 7.83
C LEU A 34 0.76 0.92 8.01
N LYS A 35 1.34 1.93 7.35
CA LYS A 35 2.78 2.24 7.43
C LYS A 35 3.68 1.00 7.31
N LEU A 36 3.44 0.19 6.28
CA LEU A 36 4.10 -1.12 6.10
C LEU A 36 5.63 -1.04 6.17
N TYR A 37 6.22 0.06 5.68
CA TYR A 37 7.66 0.27 5.66
C TYR A 37 8.27 0.57 7.04
N ASP A 38 7.46 0.84 8.06
CA ASP A 38 7.91 1.05 9.44
C ASP A 38 7.99 -0.28 10.22
N LEU A 39 7.50 -1.38 9.64
CA LEU A 39 7.52 -2.70 10.27
C LEU A 39 8.93 -3.30 10.28
N ASP A 40 9.26 -4.04 11.35
CA ASP A 40 10.50 -4.79 11.42
C ASP A 40 10.46 -6.08 10.55
N GLU A 41 11.62 -6.70 10.37
CA GLU A 41 11.74 -7.92 9.55
C GLU A 41 10.83 -9.05 10.04
N LYS A 42 10.68 -9.24 11.35
CA LYS A 42 9.83 -10.32 11.91
C LYS A 42 8.36 -10.06 11.61
N GLN A 43 7.93 -8.80 11.68
CA GLN A 43 6.58 -8.39 11.30
C GLN A 43 6.33 -8.58 9.80
N ILE A 44 7.28 -8.17 8.95
CA ILE A 44 7.20 -8.37 7.49
C ILE A 44 7.08 -9.86 7.14
N LEU A 45 7.88 -10.73 7.77
CA LEU A 45 7.82 -12.18 7.54
C LEU A 45 6.47 -12.78 7.91
N LYS A 46 5.81 -12.29 8.96
CA LYS A 46 4.47 -12.75 9.38
C LYS A 46 3.35 -12.35 8.41
N ILE A 47 3.54 -11.30 7.62
CA ILE A 47 2.53 -10.79 6.68
C ILE A 47 2.86 -11.09 5.21
N ARG A 48 4.00 -11.73 4.94
CA ARG A 48 4.56 -11.96 3.59
C ARG A 48 3.55 -12.52 2.59
N GLU A 49 2.74 -13.49 3.00
CA GLU A 49 1.77 -14.13 2.11
C GLU A 49 0.67 -13.17 1.67
N TYR A 50 0.27 -12.23 2.54
CA TYR A 50 -0.71 -11.19 2.24
C TYR A 50 -0.14 -10.05 1.38
N LEU A 51 1.17 -9.80 1.40
CA LEU A 51 1.81 -8.78 0.56
C LEU A 51 1.83 -9.15 -0.94
N GLN A 52 1.58 -10.41 -1.26
CA GLN A 52 1.64 -10.97 -2.62
C GLN A 52 0.25 -11.16 -3.25
N THR A 53 -0.81 -10.65 -2.61
CA THR A 53 -2.19 -10.68 -3.11
C THR A 53 -2.69 -9.26 -3.36
N ASP A 54 -3.88 -9.14 -3.94
CA ASP A 54 -4.63 -7.89 -4.10
C ASP A 54 -5.69 -7.67 -2.99
N ASP A 55 -5.75 -8.58 -1.99
CA ASP A 55 -6.69 -8.50 -0.88
C ASP A 55 -6.15 -7.60 0.25
N ILE A 56 -6.35 -6.30 0.07
CA ILE A 56 -5.91 -5.26 1.02
C ILE A 56 -6.66 -5.36 2.35
N ASP A 57 -7.90 -5.83 2.35
CA ASP A 57 -8.70 -5.95 3.57
C ASP A 57 -8.19 -7.11 4.45
N ALA A 58 -7.85 -8.25 3.85
CA ALA A 58 -7.18 -9.35 4.55
C ALA A 58 -5.81 -8.93 5.09
N LEU A 59 -5.01 -8.19 4.31
CA LEU A 59 -3.72 -7.65 4.76
C LEU A 59 -3.89 -6.72 5.97
N SER A 60 -4.84 -5.77 5.90
CA SER A 60 -5.12 -4.83 7.00
C SER A 60 -5.52 -5.56 8.28
N THR A 61 -6.47 -6.49 8.16
CA THR A 61 -6.96 -7.29 9.29
C THR A 61 -5.83 -8.06 9.96
N HIS A 62 -4.95 -8.69 9.17
CA HIS A 62 -3.84 -9.47 9.72
C HIS A 62 -2.81 -8.59 10.44
N ILE A 63 -2.50 -7.41 9.91
CA ILE A 63 -1.60 -6.46 10.58
C ILE A 63 -2.20 -5.91 11.87
N GLU A 64 -3.49 -5.60 11.88
CA GLU A 64 -4.20 -5.16 13.09
C GLU A 64 -4.13 -6.23 14.19
N ASN A 65 -4.35 -7.50 13.83
CA ASN A 65 -4.19 -8.61 14.77
C ASN A 65 -2.76 -8.73 15.31
N LEU A 66 -1.73 -8.49 14.47
CA LEU A 66 -0.33 -8.51 14.91
C LEU A 66 0.04 -7.37 15.87
N ARG A 67 -0.69 -6.24 15.83
CA ARG A 67 -0.45 -5.07 16.70
C ARG A 67 -1.11 -5.17 18.07
N ILE A 68 -2.10 -6.06 18.21
CA ILE A 68 -2.81 -6.31 19.47
C ILE A 68 -2.01 -7.29 20.36
N LEU A 69 -1.03 -7.99 19.80
CA LEU A 69 -0.13 -8.94 20.46
C LEU A 69 1.18 -8.29 20.91
#